data_AF-A0A2N5UJR4-F1
#
_entry.id   AF-A0A2N5UJR4-F1
#
_cell.length_a   1.000
_cell.length_b   1.000
_cell.length_c   1.000
_cell.angle_alpha   90.00
_cell.angle_beta   90.00
_cell.angle_gamma   90.00
#
_symmetry.space_group_name_H-M   'P 1'
#
loop_
_entity.id
_entity.type
_entity.pdbx_description
1 polymer ?
#
loop_
_entity_poly.entity_id
_entity_poly.type
_entity_poly.pdbx_seq_one_letter_code
_entity_poly.pdbx_strand_id
1 'polypeptide(L)'
;MSARLGKKLKEKIFKAIGDRRPAIIKLIDHFNQCYLDYVKQFPNQKLADFDGKLTYDTFLAMTLDDPFWNDGLYYHCKAPWAIDPHVQTGINCILLLRRIQEEFQLLAQELSCAVGWAISYHQLLKSNIDYLQSLFHQSNSPGSIIDDLHMAGMNRKNKIKCIARELRLRLFSHQRLVKDWSDDVKWLWRVCQPNENKQHISKWNELIDKVHEVRRGWGVEDGLGDLVDDKVEEAGLDVEGDDGEDADDDWVDKIGYAPVNQENVNTNDGDASL
;
A
#
# COMPACT_ATOMS: atom_id res chain seq x y z
N MET A 1 -13.36 8.45 20.75
CA MET A 1 -12.63 9.54 20.07
C MET A 1 -12.39 9.31 18.54
N SER A 2 -13.06 8.35 17.89
CA SER A 2 -12.73 7.93 16.50
C SER A 2 -13.33 8.81 15.37
N ALA A 3 -14.46 9.49 15.59
CA ALA A 3 -15.16 10.25 14.53
C ALA A 3 -14.44 11.53 14.04
N ARG A 4 -13.47 12.08 14.82
CA ARG A 4 -12.76 13.33 14.48
C ARG A 4 -11.64 13.13 13.46
N LEU A 5 -11.06 11.92 13.35
CA LEU A 5 -9.94 11.65 12.45
C LEU A 5 -10.41 11.61 10.97
N GLY A 6 -11.55 10.97 10.71
CA GLY A 6 -12.19 10.96 9.38
C GLY A 6 -12.63 12.36 8.91
N LYS A 7 -13.08 13.23 9.84
CA LYS A 7 -13.47 14.61 9.51
C LYS A 7 -12.28 15.47 9.08
N LYS A 8 -11.12 15.33 9.74
CA LYS A 8 -9.89 16.06 9.37
C LYS A 8 -9.35 15.66 7.99
N LEU A 9 -9.41 14.38 7.63
CA LEU A 9 -8.97 13.92 6.32
C LEU A 9 -9.88 14.46 5.22
N LYS A 10 -11.21 14.39 5.44
CA LYS A 10 -12.21 15.00 4.56
C LYS A 10 -11.96 16.50 4.37
N GLU A 11 -11.78 17.26 5.46
CA GLU A 11 -11.49 18.70 5.41
C GLU A 11 -10.20 19.01 4.64
N LYS A 12 -9.14 18.21 4.79
CA LYS A 12 -7.90 18.36 4.01
C LYS A 12 -8.12 18.12 2.52
N ILE A 13 -8.90 17.11 2.15
CA ILE A 13 -9.23 16.81 0.76
C ILE A 13 -10.02 17.96 0.13
N PHE A 14 -11.08 18.44 0.80
CA PHE A 14 -11.86 19.57 0.30
C PHE A 14 -11.04 20.85 0.20
N LYS A 15 -10.15 21.10 1.16
CA LYS A 15 -9.20 22.23 1.09
C LYS A 15 -8.29 22.11 -0.13
N ALA A 16 -7.69 20.94 -0.36
CA ALA A 16 -6.81 20.72 -1.51
C ALA A 16 -7.55 20.85 -2.86
N ILE A 17 -8.81 20.42 -2.94
CA ILE A 17 -9.67 20.63 -4.13
C ILE A 17 -9.94 22.13 -4.32
N GLY A 18 -10.30 22.84 -3.24
CA GLY A 18 -10.51 24.29 -3.25
C GLY A 18 -9.27 25.07 -3.68
N ASP A 19 -8.10 24.70 -3.18
CA ASP A 19 -6.81 25.32 -3.50
C ASP A 19 -6.44 25.16 -5.00
N ARG A 20 -6.93 24.10 -5.66
CA ARG A 20 -6.71 23.85 -7.09
C ARG A 20 -7.71 24.56 -8.00
N ARG A 21 -8.89 24.95 -7.50
CA ARG A 21 -9.94 25.61 -8.29
C ARG A 21 -9.45 26.85 -9.05
N PRO A 22 -8.67 27.78 -8.47
CA PRO A 22 -8.17 28.96 -9.20
C PRO A 22 -7.27 28.60 -10.38
N ALA A 23 -6.44 27.56 -10.26
CA ALA A 23 -5.58 27.11 -11.35
C ALA A 23 -6.40 26.49 -12.49
N ILE A 24 -7.43 25.70 -12.16
CA ILE A 24 -8.34 25.10 -13.14
C ILE A 24 -9.12 26.20 -13.87
N ILE A 25 -9.64 27.21 -13.17
CA ILE A 25 -10.35 28.34 -13.79
C ILE A 25 -9.45 29.04 -14.82
N LYS A 26 -8.17 29.29 -14.51
CA LYS A 26 -7.23 29.88 -15.48
C LYS A 26 -7.06 29.03 -16.75
N LEU A 27 -7.03 27.70 -16.61
CA LEU A 27 -6.93 26.79 -17.76
C LEU A 27 -8.22 26.80 -18.59
N ILE A 28 -9.38 26.81 -17.92
CA ILE A 28 -10.69 26.92 -18.58
C ILE A 28 -10.80 28.24 -19.35
N ASP A 29 -10.39 29.36 -18.74
CA ASP A 29 -10.40 30.67 -19.40
C ASP A 29 -9.46 30.69 -20.61
N HIS A 30 -8.28 30.08 -20.49
CA HIS A 30 -7.35 29.95 -21.61
C HIS A 30 -7.94 29.12 -22.76
N PHE A 31 -8.55 27.97 -22.45
CA PHE A 31 -9.25 27.15 -23.42
C PHE A 31 -10.36 27.93 -24.13
N ASN A 32 -11.23 28.59 -23.37
CA ASN A 32 -12.32 29.41 -23.91
C ASN A 32 -11.79 30.51 -24.84
N GLN A 33 -10.68 31.15 -24.49
CA GLN A 33 -10.04 32.16 -25.35
C GLN A 33 -9.53 31.55 -26.66
N CYS A 34 -8.80 30.43 -26.60
CA CYS A 34 -8.33 29.72 -27.79
C CYS A 34 -9.49 29.27 -28.68
N TYR A 35 -10.59 28.81 -28.07
CA TYR A 35 -11.80 28.45 -28.78
C TYR A 35 -12.41 29.63 -29.53
N LEU A 36 -12.54 30.79 -28.89
CA LEU A 36 -13.04 32.01 -29.53
C LEU A 36 -12.15 32.45 -30.71
N ASP A 37 -10.83 32.39 -30.54
CA ASP A 37 -9.87 32.74 -31.59
C ASP A 37 -9.96 31.78 -32.78
N TYR A 38 -10.17 30.49 -32.52
CA TYR A 38 -10.40 29.47 -33.55
C TYR A 38 -11.70 29.71 -34.33
N VAL A 39 -12.83 29.92 -33.65
CA VAL A 39 -14.12 30.21 -34.30
C VAL A 39 -14.04 31.49 -35.15
N LYS A 40 -13.30 32.50 -34.68
CA LYS A 40 -13.07 33.74 -35.43
C LYS A 40 -12.28 33.50 -36.72
N GLN A 41 -11.28 32.62 -36.70
CA GLN A 41 -10.48 32.28 -37.88
C GLN A 41 -11.20 31.33 -38.84
N PHE A 42 -12.05 30.44 -38.32
CA PHE A 42 -12.74 29.40 -39.09
C PHE A 42 -14.26 29.43 -38.88
N PRO A 43 -14.97 30.49 -39.31
CA PRO A 43 -16.40 30.68 -39.00
C PRO A 43 -17.35 29.61 -39.57
N ASN A 44 -16.90 28.85 -40.57
CA ASN A 44 -17.67 27.76 -41.18
C ASN A 44 -17.46 26.41 -40.46
N GLN A 45 -16.47 26.32 -39.55
CA GLN A 45 -16.23 25.16 -38.71
C GLN A 45 -16.96 25.40 -37.37
N LYS A 46 -18.02 24.63 -37.14
CA LYS A 46 -18.73 24.62 -35.86
C LYS A 46 -18.34 23.38 -35.09
N LEU A 47 -18.07 23.55 -33.80
CA LEU A 47 -17.94 22.44 -32.86
C LEU A 47 -19.24 21.65 -32.81
N ALA A 48 -19.14 20.32 -32.92
CA ALA A 48 -20.24 19.47 -32.53
C ALA A 48 -20.43 19.60 -31.00
N ASP A 49 -21.66 19.83 -30.56
CA ASP A 49 -22.14 19.72 -29.18
C ASP A 49 -21.50 20.60 -28.09
N PHE A 50 -20.65 21.58 -28.43
CA PHE A 50 -20.12 22.56 -27.47
C PHE A 50 -20.84 23.91 -27.59
N ASP A 51 -21.44 24.38 -26.49
CA ASP A 51 -22.24 25.62 -26.44
C ASP A 51 -21.42 26.93 -26.51
N GLY A 52 -20.09 26.81 -26.52
CA GLY A 52 -19.16 27.90 -26.69
C GLY A 52 -18.56 28.46 -25.41
N LYS A 53 -18.93 27.95 -24.22
CA LYS A 53 -18.29 28.37 -22.97
C LYS A 53 -18.19 27.24 -21.95
N LEU A 54 -16.97 26.75 -21.75
CA LEU A 54 -16.67 25.80 -20.69
C LEU A 54 -16.67 26.54 -19.35
N THR A 55 -17.47 26.07 -18.40
CA THR A 55 -17.48 26.59 -17.02
C THR A 55 -16.84 25.60 -16.06
N TYR A 56 -16.42 26.07 -14.88
CA TYR A 56 -15.86 25.20 -13.86
C TYR A 56 -16.83 24.12 -13.40
N ASP A 57 -18.13 24.44 -13.29
CA ASP A 57 -19.13 23.48 -12.81
C ASP A 57 -19.44 22.43 -13.89
N THR A 58 -19.49 22.83 -15.17
CA THR A 58 -19.59 21.88 -16.29
C THR A 58 -18.37 20.95 -16.32
N PHE A 59 -17.16 21.51 -16.21
CA PHE A 59 -15.91 20.77 -16.17
C PHE A 59 -15.88 19.75 -15.01
N LEU A 60 -16.34 20.16 -13.83
CA LEU A 60 -16.37 19.29 -12.64
C LEU A 60 -17.37 18.14 -12.80
N ALA A 61 -18.43 18.34 -13.57
CA ALA A 61 -19.47 17.34 -13.81
C ALA A 61 -19.13 16.35 -14.93
N MET A 62 -18.12 16.66 -15.77
CA MET A 62 -17.68 15.78 -16.86
C MET A 62 -17.10 14.47 -16.30
N THR A 63 -17.59 13.36 -16.82
CA THR A 63 -17.01 12.03 -16.53
C THR A 63 -15.73 11.82 -17.35
N LEU A 64 -14.92 10.82 -17.00
CA LEU A 64 -13.69 10.51 -17.77
C LEU A 64 -13.99 10.11 -19.22
N ASP A 65 -15.18 9.55 -19.47
CA ASP A 65 -15.63 9.13 -20.80
C ASP A 65 -16.36 10.24 -21.58
N ASP A 66 -16.41 11.46 -21.04
CA ASP A 66 -17.08 12.59 -21.70
C ASP A 66 -16.46 12.84 -23.10
N PRO A 67 -17.28 13.04 -24.16
CA PRO A 67 -16.79 13.33 -25.51
C PRO A 67 -15.81 14.50 -25.58
N PHE A 68 -15.87 15.44 -24.64
CA PHE A 68 -14.90 16.51 -24.47
C PHE A 68 -13.45 16.01 -24.39
N TRP A 69 -13.22 14.86 -23.74
CA TRP A 69 -11.88 14.30 -23.52
C TRP A 69 -11.37 13.44 -24.67
N ASN A 70 -12.29 12.78 -25.38
CA ASN A 70 -11.91 11.69 -26.27
C ASN A 70 -11.54 12.12 -27.69
N ASP A 71 -11.86 13.34 -28.12
CA ASP A 71 -11.64 13.74 -29.52
C ASP A 71 -11.43 15.25 -29.71
N GLY A 72 -10.76 15.94 -28.79
CA GLY A 72 -10.61 17.40 -28.84
C GLY A 72 -10.04 18.00 -30.15
N LEU A 73 -9.38 17.19 -30.99
CA LEU A 73 -8.94 17.59 -32.33
C LEU A 73 -9.92 17.22 -33.46
N TYR A 74 -10.69 16.12 -33.31
CA TYR A 74 -11.51 15.51 -34.37
C TYR A 74 -13.00 15.81 -34.24
N TYR A 75 -13.50 15.95 -33.02
CA TYR A 75 -14.90 16.30 -32.71
C TYR A 75 -15.31 17.67 -33.28
N HIS A 76 -14.35 18.42 -33.82
CA HIS A 76 -14.47 19.81 -34.24
C HIS A 76 -14.23 20.00 -35.74
N CYS A 77 -13.71 18.98 -36.42
CA CYS A 77 -13.34 19.04 -37.83
C CYS A 77 -14.44 18.42 -38.71
N LYS A 78 -14.99 19.20 -39.64
CA LYS A 78 -15.98 18.73 -40.64
C LYS A 78 -15.37 18.24 -41.95
N ALA A 79 -14.05 18.07 -42.00
CA ALA A 79 -13.40 17.55 -43.20
C ALA A 79 -13.86 16.10 -43.45
N PRO A 80 -13.97 15.65 -44.71
CA PRO A 80 -14.44 14.29 -45.03
C PRO A 80 -13.69 13.18 -44.29
N TRP A 81 -12.38 13.35 -44.07
CA TRP A 81 -11.56 12.39 -43.32
C TRP A 81 -11.83 12.40 -41.81
N ALA A 82 -12.30 13.50 -41.24
CA ALA A 82 -12.49 13.66 -39.79
C ALA A 82 -13.86 13.16 -39.30
N ILE A 83 -14.84 13.06 -40.20
CA ILE A 83 -16.18 12.51 -39.92
C ILE A 83 -16.33 11.05 -40.33
N ASP A 84 -15.36 10.51 -41.07
CA ASP A 84 -15.38 9.11 -41.51
C ASP A 84 -15.15 8.18 -40.29
N PRO A 85 -16.10 7.26 -39.98
CA PRO A 85 -15.99 6.41 -38.80
C PRO A 85 -14.77 5.48 -38.82
N HIS A 86 -14.33 5.02 -39.99
CA HIS A 86 -13.16 4.14 -40.11
C HIS A 86 -11.86 4.90 -39.87
N VAL A 87 -11.76 6.14 -40.37
CA VAL A 87 -10.61 7.01 -40.11
C VAL A 87 -10.52 7.36 -38.62
N GLN A 88 -11.63 7.75 -37.98
CA GLN A 88 -11.68 8.00 -36.53
C GLN A 88 -11.25 6.76 -35.73
N THR A 89 -11.78 5.59 -36.08
CA THR A 89 -11.40 4.32 -35.44
C THR A 89 -9.90 4.05 -35.60
N GLY A 90 -9.35 4.22 -36.80
CA GLY A 90 -7.93 4.03 -37.06
C GLY A 90 -7.04 4.97 -36.24
N ILE A 91 -7.43 6.24 -36.13
CA ILE A 91 -6.73 7.22 -35.30
C ILE A 91 -6.79 6.84 -33.82
N ASN A 92 -7.98 6.48 -33.32
CA ASN A 92 -8.14 6.05 -31.93
C ASN A 92 -7.28 4.83 -31.62
N CYS A 93 -7.26 3.82 -32.50
CA CYS A 93 -6.37 2.66 -32.37
C CYS A 93 -4.89 3.07 -32.24
N ILE A 94 -4.41 4.04 -33.04
CA ILE A 94 -3.03 4.53 -32.96
C ILE A 94 -2.77 5.26 -31.64
N LEU A 95 -3.70 6.11 -31.20
CA LEU A 95 -3.59 6.83 -29.91
C LEU A 95 -3.59 5.86 -28.74
N LEU A 96 -4.47 4.86 -28.75
CA LEU A 96 -4.53 3.80 -27.75
C LEU A 96 -3.24 2.97 -27.72
N LEU A 97 -2.67 2.62 -28.88
CA LEU A 97 -1.36 1.94 -28.95
C LEU A 97 -0.24 2.80 -28.35
N ARG A 98 -0.22 4.11 -28.63
CA ARG A 98 0.74 5.04 -28.01
C ARG A 98 0.54 5.13 -26.50
N ARG A 99 -0.71 5.20 -26.04
CA ARG A 99 -1.01 5.25 -24.62
C ARG A 99 -0.57 3.97 -23.92
N ILE A 100 -0.85 2.80 -24.48
CA ILE A 100 -0.37 1.52 -23.95
C ILE A 100 1.16 1.54 -23.84
N GLN A 101 1.87 2.03 -24.86
CA GLN A 101 3.32 2.13 -24.81
C GLN A 101 3.82 3.04 -23.68
N GLU A 102 3.15 4.17 -23.42
CA GLU A 102 3.45 5.06 -22.29
C GLU A 102 3.22 4.35 -20.95
N GLU A 103 2.11 3.63 -20.79
CA GLU A 103 1.81 2.88 -19.57
C GLU A 103 2.86 1.78 -19.30
N PHE A 104 3.32 1.08 -20.35
CA PHE A 104 4.42 0.12 -20.24
C PHE A 104 5.73 0.77 -19.77
N GLN A 105 6.03 1.99 -20.23
CA GLN A 105 7.20 2.74 -19.78
C GLN A 105 7.08 3.16 -18.31
N LEU A 106 5.90 3.61 -17.87
CA LEU A 106 5.63 3.93 -16.47
C LEU A 106 5.77 2.69 -15.57
N LEU A 107 5.19 1.56 -15.99
CA LEU A 107 5.35 0.28 -15.29
C LEU A 107 6.81 -0.16 -15.20
N ALA A 108 7.59 0.02 -16.27
CA ALA A 108 9.02 -0.29 -16.26
C ALA A 108 9.79 0.59 -15.27
N GLN A 109 9.45 1.88 -15.20
CA GLN A 109 10.06 2.82 -14.25
C GLN A 109 9.74 2.43 -12.81
N GLU A 110 8.46 2.22 -12.49
CA GLU A 110 8.02 1.84 -11.13
C GLU A 110 8.59 0.49 -10.72
N LEU A 111 8.66 -0.49 -11.64
CA LEU A 111 9.33 -1.76 -11.38
C LEU A 111 10.81 -1.56 -11.04
N SER A 112 11.51 -0.67 -11.76
CA SER A 112 12.92 -0.36 -11.49
C SER A 112 13.10 0.26 -10.11
N CYS A 113 12.20 1.16 -9.72
CA CYS A 113 12.17 1.75 -8.38
C CYS A 113 11.92 0.68 -7.31
N ALA A 114 10.95 -0.22 -7.50
CA ALA A 114 10.63 -1.29 -6.56
C ALA A 114 11.81 -2.28 -6.38
N VAL A 115 12.44 -2.70 -7.48
CA VAL A 115 13.64 -3.57 -7.46
C VAL A 115 14.81 -2.85 -6.77
N GLY A 116 15.04 -1.58 -7.10
CA GLY A 116 16.09 -0.77 -6.49
C GLY A 116 15.89 -0.59 -4.98
N TRP A 117 14.66 -0.32 -4.55
CA TRP A 117 14.28 -0.26 -3.14
C TRP A 117 14.53 -1.59 -2.43
N ALA A 118 14.08 -2.70 -3.01
CA ALA A 118 14.20 -4.01 -2.40
C ALA A 118 15.66 -4.41 -2.17
N ILE A 119 16.55 -4.15 -3.13
CA ILE A 119 17.98 -4.41 -3.02
C ILE A 119 18.61 -3.50 -1.95
N SER A 120 18.35 -2.19 -2.02
CA SER A 120 18.95 -1.21 -1.11
C SER A 120 18.50 -1.40 0.34
N TYR A 121 17.23 -1.72 0.55
CA TYR A 121 16.68 -1.97 1.88
C TYR A 121 17.23 -3.26 2.50
N HIS A 122 17.41 -4.31 1.71
CA HIS A 122 18.07 -5.54 2.17
C HIS A 122 19.51 -5.28 2.61
N GLN A 123 20.28 -4.54 1.79
CA GLN A 123 21.65 -4.16 2.12
C GLN A 123 21.72 -3.28 3.38
N LEU A 124 20.83 -2.30 3.51
CA LEU A 124 20.75 -1.44 4.68
C LEU A 124 20.52 -2.23 5.97
N LEU A 125 19.55 -3.16 5.95
CA LEU A 125 19.26 -4.01 7.11
C LEU A 125 20.46 -4.89 7.48
N LYS A 126 21.11 -5.53 6.49
CA LYS A 126 22.31 -6.33 6.72
C LYS A 126 23.44 -5.50 7.33
N SER A 127 23.81 -4.39 6.70
CA SER A 127 24.89 -3.52 7.17
C SER A 127 24.64 -3.01 8.59
N ASN A 128 23.39 -2.67 8.93
CA ASN A 128 23.04 -2.25 10.29
C ASN A 128 23.15 -3.39 11.31
N ILE A 129 22.77 -4.62 10.95
CA ILE A 129 22.93 -5.79 11.81
C ILE A 129 24.42 -6.06 12.06
N ASP A 130 25.24 -6.05 11.00
CA ASP A 130 26.69 -6.27 11.08
C ASP A 130 27.36 -5.16 11.93
N TYR A 131 26.92 -3.91 11.76
CA TYR A 131 27.37 -2.79 12.57
C TYR A 131 27.05 -3.00 14.06
N LEU A 132 25.82 -3.42 14.39
CA LEU A 132 25.42 -3.69 15.77
C LEU A 132 26.20 -4.86 16.38
N GLN A 133 26.50 -5.90 15.62
CA GLN A 133 27.36 -7.00 16.05
C GLN A 133 28.77 -6.49 16.37
N SER A 134 29.34 -5.64 15.51
CA SER A 134 30.66 -5.04 15.76
C SER A 134 30.68 -4.20 17.06
N LEU A 135 29.61 -3.43 17.32
CA LEU A 135 29.44 -2.65 18.55
C LEU A 135 29.24 -3.52 19.80
N PHE A 136 28.67 -4.71 19.65
CA PHE A 136 28.46 -5.62 20.77
C PHE A 136 29.78 -6.20 21.29
N HIS A 137 30.70 -6.54 20.38
CA HIS A 137 32.01 -7.10 20.72
C HIS A 137 33.04 -6.04 21.13
N GLN A 138 32.85 -4.76 20.75
CA GLN A 138 33.70 -3.66 21.18
C GLN A 138 33.30 -3.13 22.56
N SER A 139 34.22 -3.13 23.53
CA SER A 139 33.94 -2.80 24.93
C SER A 139 33.71 -1.31 25.21
N ASN A 140 34.14 -0.39 24.33
CA ASN A 140 33.88 1.05 24.46
C ASN A 140 34.02 1.75 23.10
N SER A 141 32.89 2.12 22.50
CA SER A 141 32.84 3.03 21.35
C SER A 141 31.94 4.22 21.73
N PRO A 142 32.51 5.27 22.35
CA PRO A 142 31.75 6.45 22.76
C PRO A 142 31.29 7.26 21.54
N GLY A 143 30.04 7.71 21.54
CA GLY A 143 29.45 8.51 20.46
C GLY A 143 28.69 7.70 19.40
N SER A 144 28.24 6.48 19.75
CA SER A 144 27.40 5.69 18.84
C SER A 144 25.93 6.13 18.94
N ILE A 145 25.18 5.98 17.86
CA ILE A 145 23.73 6.30 17.82
C ILE A 145 22.91 5.53 18.88
N ILE A 146 23.45 4.42 19.40
CA ILE A 146 22.86 3.60 20.46
C ILE A 146 22.85 4.30 21.82
N ASP A 147 23.82 5.19 22.04
CA ASP A 147 23.91 5.96 23.28
C ASP A 147 22.82 7.03 23.34
N ASP A 148 22.51 7.64 22.20
CA ASP A 148 21.50 8.69 22.06
C ASP A 148 20.05 8.15 22.09
N LEU A 149 19.87 6.84 21.86
CA LEU A 149 18.56 6.19 21.88
C LEU A 149 18.02 6.07 23.31
N HIS A 150 16.96 6.80 23.61
CA HIS A 150 16.28 6.75 24.91
C HIS A 150 15.41 5.48 25.03
N MET A 151 15.99 4.42 25.57
CA MET A 151 15.31 3.17 25.94
C MET A 151 15.39 3.00 27.45
N ALA A 152 14.31 3.34 28.16
CA ALA A 152 14.27 3.37 29.62
C ALA A 152 14.57 1.99 30.22
N GLY A 153 15.42 1.95 31.25
CA GLY A 153 15.76 0.71 31.97
C GLY A 153 16.71 -0.25 31.22
N MET A 154 17.19 0.10 30.02
CA MET A 154 18.07 -0.77 29.23
C MET A 154 19.51 -0.29 29.24
N ASN A 155 20.44 -1.17 29.62
CA ASN A 155 21.87 -0.94 29.43
C ASN A 155 22.23 -1.03 27.93
N ARG A 156 23.41 -0.52 27.55
CA ARG A 156 23.87 -0.48 26.14
C ARG A 156 23.77 -1.84 25.44
N LYS A 157 24.21 -2.92 26.09
CA LYS A 157 24.17 -4.27 25.51
C LYS A 157 22.74 -4.73 25.23
N ASN A 158 21.81 -4.47 26.15
CA ASN A 158 20.40 -4.82 25.97
C ASN A 158 19.74 -3.99 24.87
N LYS A 159 20.09 -2.69 24.73
CA LYS A 159 19.65 -1.87 23.60
C LYS A 159 20.10 -2.46 22.27
N ILE A 160 21.39 -2.81 22.15
CA ILE A 160 21.95 -3.43 20.94
C ILE A 160 21.22 -4.75 20.62
N LYS A 161 21.03 -5.64 21.61
CA LYS A 161 20.30 -6.90 21.43
C LYS A 161 18.88 -6.66 20.92
N CYS A 162 18.14 -5.73 21.53
CA CYS A 162 16.77 -5.41 21.16
C CYS A 162 16.65 -4.87 19.73
N ILE A 163 17.52 -3.91 19.36
CA ILE A 163 17.51 -3.32 18.03
C ILE A 163 17.92 -4.35 16.99
N ALA A 164 18.96 -5.15 17.27
CA ALA A 164 19.41 -6.20 16.35
C ALA A 164 18.30 -7.26 16.13
N ARG A 165 17.54 -7.61 17.16
CA ARG A 165 16.37 -8.50 17.03
C ARG A 165 15.31 -7.91 16.11
N GLU A 166 14.92 -6.65 16.31
CA GLU A 166 13.93 -5.99 15.44
C GLU A 166 14.41 -5.90 13.99
N LEU A 167 15.68 -5.52 13.76
CA LEU A 167 16.24 -5.46 12.41
C LEU A 167 16.27 -6.83 11.72
N ARG A 168 16.53 -7.91 12.47
CA ARG A 168 16.45 -9.28 11.94
C ARG A 168 15.02 -9.68 11.58
N LEU A 169 14.03 -9.34 12.41
CA LEU A 169 12.61 -9.58 12.09
C LEU A 169 12.17 -8.82 10.83
N ARG A 170 12.62 -7.56 10.69
CA ARG A 170 12.39 -6.75 9.48
C ARG A 170 13.07 -7.35 8.27
N LEU A 171 14.32 -7.82 8.42
CA LEU A 171 15.06 -8.49 7.36
C LEU A 171 14.32 -9.75 6.90
N PHE A 172 13.88 -10.59 7.83
CA PHE A 172 13.11 -11.79 7.51
C PHE A 172 11.82 -11.47 6.76
N SER A 173 11.06 -10.49 7.26
CA SER A 173 9.81 -10.04 6.61
C SER A 173 10.06 -9.52 5.20
N HIS A 174 11.13 -8.74 5.02
CA HIS A 174 11.54 -8.22 3.72
C HIS A 174 11.97 -9.33 2.76
N GLN A 175 12.76 -10.30 3.24
CA GLN A 175 13.20 -11.45 2.44
C GLN A 175 12.03 -12.31 1.99
N ARG A 176 11.01 -12.48 2.83
CA ARG A 176 9.76 -13.16 2.46
C ARG A 176 9.03 -12.39 1.35
N LEU A 177 8.85 -11.07 1.51
CA LEU A 177 8.20 -10.22 0.51
C LEU A 177 8.92 -10.31 -0.86
N VAL A 178 10.25 -10.17 -0.86
CA VAL A 178 11.09 -10.24 -2.07
C VAL A 178 10.98 -11.60 -2.76
N LYS A 179 10.89 -12.68 -1.98
CA LYS A 179 10.67 -14.02 -2.52
C LYS A 179 9.29 -14.14 -3.15
N ASP A 180 8.25 -13.70 -2.46
CA ASP A 180 6.87 -13.76 -2.94
C ASP A 180 6.71 -12.97 -4.25
N TRP A 181 7.45 -11.87 -4.42
CA TRP A 181 7.46 -11.05 -5.65
C TRP A 181 8.34 -11.59 -6.79
N SER A 182 9.15 -12.63 -6.56
CA SER A 182 10.24 -12.99 -7.49
C SER A 182 9.77 -13.30 -8.90
N ASP A 183 8.70 -14.08 -9.03
CA ASP A 183 8.20 -14.53 -10.33
C ASP A 183 7.53 -13.37 -11.09
N ASP A 184 6.73 -12.56 -10.38
CA ASP A 184 6.08 -11.38 -10.94
C ASP A 184 7.11 -10.34 -11.41
N VAL A 185 8.15 -10.09 -10.61
CA VAL A 185 9.25 -9.18 -10.98
C VAL A 185 9.97 -9.70 -12.21
N LYS A 186 10.32 -10.99 -12.27
CA LYS A 186 10.99 -11.58 -13.45
C LYS A 186 10.11 -11.52 -14.70
N TRP A 187 8.81 -11.76 -14.55
CA TRP A 187 7.86 -11.67 -15.65
C TRP A 187 7.72 -10.23 -16.15
N LEU A 188 7.41 -9.28 -15.26
CA LEU A 188 7.27 -7.86 -15.59
C LEU A 188 8.57 -7.30 -16.19
N TRP A 189 9.73 -7.70 -15.67
CA TRP A 189 11.02 -7.23 -16.17
C TRP A 189 11.23 -7.65 -17.64
N ARG A 190 10.85 -8.87 -18.00
CA ARG A 190 10.95 -9.37 -19.37
C ARG A 190 9.97 -8.66 -20.32
N VAL A 191 8.80 -8.26 -19.83
CA VAL A 191 7.74 -7.68 -20.65
C VAL A 191 7.89 -6.17 -20.84
N CYS A 192 8.23 -5.44 -19.77
CA CYS A 192 8.16 -3.97 -19.77
C CYS A 192 9.52 -3.28 -19.96
N GLN A 193 10.65 -3.94 -19.66
CA GLN A 193 11.94 -3.25 -19.62
C GLN A 193 12.57 -3.07 -21.01
N PRO A 194 13.17 -1.89 -21.29
CA PRO A 194 13.99 -1.68 -22.46
C PRO A 194 15.16 -2.67 -22.55
N ASN A 195 15.62 -2.96 -23.76
CA ASN A 195 16.70 -3.93 -24.00
C ASN A 195 18.00 -3.53 -23.29
N GLU A 196 18.24 -2.23 -23.16
CA GLU A 196 19.40 -1.61 -22.51
C GLU A 196 19.46 -1.94 -21.02
N ASN A 197 18.29 -2.13 -20.38
CA ASN A 197 18.18 -2.36 -18.94
C ASN A 197 18.25 -3.85 -18.54
N LYS A 198 18.33 -4.78 -19.51
CA LYS A 198 18.29 -6.23 -19.24
C LYS A 198 19.38 -6.69 -18.29
N GLN A 199 20.54 -6.04 -18.29
CA GLN A 199 21.66 -6.37 -17.41
C GLN A 199 21.38 -6.10 -15.92
N HIS A 200 20.42 -5.24 -15.57
CA HIS A 200 20.18 -4.87 -14.16
C HIS A 200 19.41 -5.93 -13.37
N ILE A 201 18.76 -6.90 -14.04
CA ILE A 201 18.07 -8.02 -13.38
C ILE A 201 19.04 -8.96 -12.66
N SER A 202 20.33 -8.93 -13.00
CA SER A 202 21.35 -9.76 -12.32
C SER A 202 21.40 -9.45 -10.82
N LYS A 203 21.33 -8.18 -10.43
CA LYS A 203 21.33 -7.76 -9.02
C LYS A 203 20.11 -8.27 -8.26
N TRP A 204 18.96 -8.38 -8.92
CA TRP A 204 17.77 -8.99 -8.33
C TRP A 204 17.96 -10.49 -8.13
N ASN A 205 18.51 -11.19 -9.13
CA ASN A 205 18.80 -12.61 -9.02
C ASN A 205 19.82 -12.89 -7.90
N GLU A 206 20.89 -12.09 -7.79
CA GLU A 206 21.85 -12.16 -6.68
C GLU A 206 21.18 -11.95 -5.32
N LEU A 207 20.22 -11.03 -5.21
CA LEU A 207 19.45 -10.83 -3.99
C LEU A 207 18.64 -12.10 -3.67
N ILE A 208 17.92 -12.66 -4.64
CA ILE A 208 17.12 -13.87 -4.49
C ILE A 208 17.99 -15.06 -4.08
N ASP A 209 19.17 -15.23 -4.68
CA ASP A 209 20.12 -16.29 -4.34
C ASP A 209 20.57 -16.15 -2.88
N LYS A 210 20.94 -14.94 -2.45
CA LYS A 210 21.28 -14.64 -1.04
C LYS A 210 20.12 -14.95 -0.09
N VAL A 211 18.88 -14.66 -0.48
CA VAL A 211 17.69 -14.98 0.32
C VAL A 211 17.51 -16.50 0.45
N HIS A 212 17.76 -17.25 -0.62
CA HIS A 212 17.69 -18.71 -0.59
C HIS A 212 18.81 -19.35 0.23
N GLU A 213 20.03 -18.83 0.16
CA GLU A 213 21.18 -19.31 0.96
C GLU A 213 20.95 -19.15 2.46
N VAL A 214 20.50 -17.97 2.90
CA VAL A 214 20.22 -17.71 4.33
C VAL A 214 19.19 -18.71 4.89
N ARG A 215 18.16 -19.06 4.11
CA ARG A 215 17.14 -20.02 4.54
C ARG A 215 17.64 -21.47 4.61
N ARG A 216 18.60 -21.84 3.74
CA ARG A 216 19.25 -23.17 3.79
C ARG A 216 20.20 -23.27 4.99
N GLY A 217 20.86 -22.18 5.37
CA GLY A 217 21.76 -22.10 6.53
C GLY A 217 21.06 -22.12 7.89
N TRP A 218 19.75 -21.82 7.97
CA TRP A 218 18.97 -21.98 9.21
C TRP A 218 18.84 -23.44 9.69
N GLY A 219 19.29 -24.41 8.88
CA GLY A 219 19.40 -25.82 9.29
C GLY A 219 20.77 -26.21 9.84
N VAL A 220 21.84 -25.45 9.60
CA VAL A 220 23.22 -25.76 9.99
C VAL A 220 24.06 -24.48 9.97
N GLU A 221 24.16 -23.74 11.07
CA GLU A 221 25.42 -23.06 11.47
C GLU A 221 25.31 -22.35 12.84
N ASP A 222 26.16 -22.87 13.72
CA ASP A 222 26.49 -22.58 15.12
C ASP A 222 27.22 -21.22 15.30
N GLY A 223 26.72 -20.17 14.65
CA GLY A 223 27.27 -18.80 14.76
C GLY A 223 26.26 -17.75 15.25
N LEU A 224 25.00 -18.13 15.44
CA LEU A 224 23.89 -17.24 15.75
C LEU A 224 23.56 -17.14 17.25
N GLY A 225 24.26 -17.89 18.11
CA GLY A 225 23.93 -18.05 19.54
C GLY A 225 24.27 -16.86 20.45
N ASP A 226 25.18 -15.95 20.07
CA ASP A 226 25.67 -14.95 21.05
C ASP A 226 24.68 -13.79 21.33
N LEU A 227 23.65 -13.65 20.50
CA LEU A 227 22.61 -12.62 20.64
C LEU A 227 21.19 -13.17 20.75
N VAL A 228 21.01 -14.48 20.59
CA VAL A 228 19.75 -15.19 20.79
C VAL A 228 19.90 -15.94 22.11
N ASP A 229 19.17 -15.50 23.13
CA ASP A 229 19.00 -16.34 24.31
C ASP A 229 18.08 -17.49 23.88
N ASP A 230 18.64 -18.68 23.74
CA ASP A 230 17.94 -19.92 23.36
C ASP A 230 16.82 -20.31 24.36
N LYS A 231 16.61 -19.53 25.43
CA LYS A 231 15.57 -19.76 26.45
C LYS A 231 14.22 -19.09 26.19
N VAL A 232 13.99 -18.43 25.05
CA VAL A 232 12.68 -17.79 24.75
C VAL A 232 12.02 -18.30 23.46
N GLU A 233 12.46 -19.45 22.95
CA GLU A 233 11.68 -20.23 21.97
C GLU A 233 10.84 -21.36 22.61
N GLU A 234 10.84 -21.46 23.94
CA GLU A 234 9.99 -22.38 24.73
C GLU A 234 8.95 -21.59 25.54
N ALA A 235 8.18 -20.71 24.88
CA ALA A 235 7.02 -20.04 25.49
C ALA A 235 5.86 -19.82 24.51
N GLY A 236 5.89 -20.47 23.34
CA GLY A 236 4.91 -20.27 22.28
C GLY A 236 4.32 -21.55 21.68
N LEU A 237 4.61 -22.72 22.24
CA LEU A 237 4.05 -24.01 21.81
C LEU A 237 3.84 -24.93 23.02
N ASP A 238 3.03 -24.49 23.99
CA ASP A 238 2.19 -25.42 24.74
C ASP A 238 0.79 -25.31 24.15
N VAL A 239 0.60 -26.04 23.04
CA VAL A 239 -0.73 -26.44 22.59
C VAL A 239 -1.01 -27.74 23.30
N GLU A 240 -1.27 -27.67 24.61
CA GLU A 240 -2.16 -28.66 25.21
C GLU A 240 -3.53 -28.38 24.62
N GLY A 241 -3.98 -29.32 23.78
CA GLY A 241 -5.31 -29.33 23.24
C GLY A 241 -6.32 -29.33 24.38
N ASP A 242 -7.12 -28.29 24.43
CA ASP A 242 -8.43 -28.34 25.07
C ASP A 242 -9.40 -28.85 23.99
N ASP A 243 -9.39 -30.16 23.79
CA ASP A 243 -10.40 -30.89 23.06
C ASP A 243 -11.60 -31.09 23.97
N GLY A 244 -12.46 -30.08 24.03
CA GLY A 244 -13.76 -30.22 24.64
C GLY A 244 -14.52 -31.41 24.05
N GLU A 245 -14.70 -32.45 24.86
CA GLU A 245 -15.77 -33.47 24.92
C GLU A 245 -15.28 -34.55 25.91
N ASP A 246 -15.95 -34.89 27.01
CA ASP A 246 -17.31 -35.40 27.07
C ASP A 246 -17.93 -35.28 28.49
N ALA A 247 -19.25 -35.14 28.46
CA ALA A 247 -20.19 -35.04 29.57
C ALA A 247 -20.41 -36.40 30.27
N ASP A 248 -20.73 -36.43 31.57
CA ASP A 248 -22.04 -36.73 32.18
C ASP A 248 -21.71 -37.64 33.41
N ASP A 249 -22.43 -37.78 34.52
CA ASP A 249 -23.82 -37.54 34.83
C ASP A 249 -24.02 -37.64 36.37
N ASP A 250 -24.94 -36.81 36.89
CA ASP A 250 -26.02 -37.26 37.78
C ASP A 250 -25.88 -37.35 39.34
N TRP A 251 -27.00 -37.00 39.98
CA TRP A 251 -27.47 -37.24 41.36
C TRP A 251 -26.99 -36.36 42.55
N VAL A 252 -27.71 -35.25 42.73
CA VAL A 252 -28.67 -34.99 43.84
C VAL A 252 -28.22 -35.20 45.31
N ASP A 253 -28.20 -34.06 46.01
CA ASP A 253 -28.62 -33.73 47.39
C ASP A 253 -28.38 -34.65 48.60
N LYS A 254 -27.96 -33.97 49.69
CA LYS A 254 -28.45 -33.95 51.11
C LYS A 254 -27.26 -33.99 52.09
N ILE A 255 -27.10 -33.15 53.11
CA ILE A 255 -27.98 -32.47 54.09
C ILE A 255 -27.14 -31.30 54.66
N GLY A 256 -27.61 -30.10 55.03
CA GLY A 256 -28.93 -29.52 55.20
C GLY A 256 -28.85 -28.40 56.25
N TYR A 257 -29.67 -27.35 56.11
CA TYR A 257 -30.44 -26.74 57.19
C TYR A 257 -31.42 -25.72 56.57
N ALA A 258 -32.68 -25.84 56.94
CA ALA A 258 -33.83 -25.00 56.62
C ALA A 258 -34.60 -24.78 57.94
N PRO A 259 -35.73 -24.05 57.99
CA PRO A 259 -36.12 -22.78 57.36
C PRO A 259 -36.79 -21.83 58.40
N VAL A 260 -37.60 -20.86 57.92
CA VAL A 260 -38.85 -20.26 58.48
C VAL A 260 -38.78 -18.73 58.29
N ASN A 261 -39.58 -18.09 57.42
CA ASN A 261 -41.03 -17.93 57.50
C ASN A 261 -41.69 -17.73 56.11
N GLN A 262 -42.90 -18.28 55.99
CA GLN A 262 -43.90 -17.94 54.96
C GLN A 262 -44.67 -16.68 55.37
N GLU A 263 -45.07 -15.88 54.38
CA GLU A 263 -46.42 -15.30 54.21
C GLU A 263 -46.44 -14.59 52.84
N ASN A 264 -46.98 -15.22 51.78
CA ASN A 264 -48.36 -15.16 51.28
C ASN A 264 -48.80 -13.79 50.69
N VAL A 265 -49.34 -13.87 49.46
CA VAL A 265 -50.49 -13.11 48.89
C VAL A 265 -50.23 -12.16 47.69
N ASN A 266 -50.88 -12.54 46.59
CA ASN A 266 -51.53 -11.78 45.50
C ASN A 266 -50.78 -11.29 44.24
N THR A 267 -51.10 -11.98 43.14
CA THR A 267 -51.81 -11.48 41.93
C THR A 267 -51.68 -9.99 41.58
N ASN A 268 -51.19 -9.70 40.36
CA ASN A 268 -52.08 -9.25 39.29
C ASN A 268 -51.41 -9.28 37.91
N ASP A 269 -52.18 -9.78 36.95
CA ASP A 269 -52.02 -9.56 35.52
C ASP A 269 -52.12 -8.06 35.16
N GLY A 270 -51.51 -7.67 34.04
CA GLY A 270 -51.60 -6.31 33.53
C GLY A 270 -50.85 -6.09 32.23
N ASP A 271 -51.40 -6.67 31.17
CA ASP A 271 -51.08 -6.46 29.76
C ASP A 271 -51.20 -4.98 29.30
N ALA A 272 -50.59 -4.71 28.15
CA ALA A 272 -50.94 -3.73 27.12
C ALA A 272 -50.45 -2.25 27.17
N SER A 273 -49.69 -1.94 26.10
CA SER A 273 -49.77 -0.74 25.24
C SER A 273 -49.13 0.59 25.69
N LEU A 274 -48.03 0.98 25.05
CA LEU A 274 -47.98 1.76 23.80
C LEU A 274 -46.53 1.86 23.28
#